data_AF-A0A9N9P1K5-F1
#
_entry.id   AF-A0A9N9P1K5-F1
#
_cell.length_a   1.000
_cell.length_b   1.000
_cell.length_c   1.000
_cell.angle_alpha   90.00
_cell.angle_beta   90.00
_cell.angle_gamma   90.00
#
_symmetry.space_group_name_H-M   'P 1'
#
loop_
_entity.id
_entity.type
_entity.pdbx_description
1 polymer ?
#
loop_
_entity_poly.entity_id
_entity_poly.type
_entity_poly.pdbx_seq_one_letter_code
_entity_poly.pdbx_strand_id
1 'polypeptide(L)'
;MSSNNFNNSVFPEGLNSFSAWGFTAFEPLTYIYFNIAFVIIAYPLYRLIAGFLKWELNEKTPSKHYSDIIACIRYGFIVFVLGGYSYTFDWITILSFYVAMYSFGRIAEIPFAKQSLPTWRNWAIQMWIVIIVAILIILAFAAYHIYLGVIFTESGQLGHDGIFLAWYIGSLIIPVILILLGLLAVREQNDRFISKKWFKIVGIFKMKKKADVEAHSSNDNAENTENSEPVASGEETKNEPQPYSKSVDVHIHHWQIFYVLAFFTRFDDPISRVASGIVLGIYTQGMIA
;
A
#
# COMPACT_ATOMS: atom_id res chain seq x y z
N MET A 1 24.09 14.48 16.46
CA MET A 1 24.57 13.42 15.53
C MET A 1 25.92 13.82 14.98
N SER A 2 26.87 12.89 14.95
CA SER A 2 28.18 13.09 14.32
C SER A 2 27.98 13.52 12.87
N SER A 3 28.43 14.73 12.54
CA SER A 3 28.58 15.22 11.16
C SER A 3 29.67 14.47 10.37
N ASN A 4 30.25 13.42 10.92
CA ASN A 4 31.44 12.76 10.36
C ASN A 4 31.10 11.30 10.07
N ASN A 5 30.83 11.00 8.79
CA ASN A 5 31.28 9.78 8.09
C ASN A 5 30.77 9.67 6.64
N PHE A 6 29.91 10.57 6.15
CA PHE A 6 29.44 10.53 4.75
C PHE A 6 30.52 10.90 3.71
N ASN A 7 31.66 11.44 4.13
CA ASN A 7 32.80 11.77 3.24
C ASN A 7 33.62 10.55 2.78
N ASN A 8 33.31 9.34 3.25
CA ASN A 8 33.99 8.10 2.83
C ASN A 8 33.14 7.22 1.92
N SER A 9 32.13 7.79 1.24
CA SER A 9 31.38 7.02 0.24
C SER A 9 32.31 6.65 -0.92
N VAL A 10 32.27 5.38 -1.32
CA VAL A 10 32.98 4.87 -2.51
C VAL A 10 32.31 5.36 -3.81
N PHE A 11 31.12 5.97 -3.70
CA PHE A 11 30.37 6.51 -4.82
C PHE A 11 30.69 7.98 -5.09
N PRO A 12 30.68 8.42 -6.36
CA PRO A 12 30.78 9.83 -6.73
C PRO A 12 29.88 10.74 -5.90
N GLU A 13 30.39 11.94 -5.57
CA GLU A 13 29.58 13.00 -4.98
C GLU A 13 28.34 13.27 -5.85
N GLY A 14 27.16 13.30 -5.22
CA GLY A 14 25.86 13.51 -5.89
C GLY A 14 24.99 12.27 -6.08
N LEU A 15 25.49 11.06 -5.80
CA LEU A 15 24.67 9.84 -5.80
C LEU A 15 23.85 9.65 -4.51
N ASN A 16 24.27 10.32 -3.43
CA ASN A 16 23.51 10.38 -2.19
C ASN A 16 22.44 11.46 -2.34
N SER A 17 21.18 11.08 -2.21
CA SER A 17 20.05 12.00 -2.30
C SER A 17 19.30 12.05 -0.99
N PHE A 18 19.35 13.21 -0.34
CA PHE A 18 18.63 13.48 0.90
C PHE A 18 17.72 14.68 0.66
N SER A 19 16.43 14.54 0.93
CA SER A 19 15.53 15.69 0.88
C SER A 19 15.88 16.70 1.96
N ALA A 20 15.70 18.00 1.68
CA ALA A 20 15.92 19.07 2.67
C ALA A 20 15.07 18.91 3.94
N TRP A 21 13.94 18.24 3.83
CA TRP A 21 13.00 17.93 4.92
C TRP A 21 13.27 16.59 5.60
N GLY A 22 14.32 15.88 5.16
CA GLY A 22 14.69 14.54 5.63
C GLY A 22 13.63 13.46 5.45
N PHE A 23 12.60 13.71 4.64
CA PHE A 23 11.49 12.78 4.40
C PHE A 23 11.86 11.64 3.45
N THR A 24 12.76 11.90 2.49
CA THR A 24 13.32 10.89 1.60
C THR A 24 14.84 10.85 1.71
N ALA A 25 15.39 9.64 1.66
CA ALA A 25 16.83 9.40 1.70
C ALA A 25 17.21 8.19 0.85
N PHE A 26 18.22 8.34 0.01
CA PHE A 26 18.74 7.28 -0.84
C PHE A 26 20.26 7.29 -0.85
N GLU A 27 20.84 6.17 -0.42
CA GLU A 27 22.26 5.85 -0.55
C GLU A 27 22.37 4.51 -1.31
N PRO A 28 22.99 4.48 -2.51
CA PRO A 28 22.98 3.31 -3.38
C PRO A 28 23.58 2.04 -2.76
N LEU A 29 24.68 2.15 -2.02
CA LEU A 29 25.36 0.98 -1.45
C LEU A 29 24.50 0.29 -0.39
N THR A 30 23.93 1.10 0.50
CA THR A 30 23.03 0.69 1.57
C THR A 30 21.78 0.08 0.97
N TYR A 31 21.27 0.61 -0.14
CA TYR A 31 20.17 -0.01 -0.87
C TYR A 31 20.53 -1.38 -1.45
N ILE A 32 21.75 -1.56 -1.99
CA ILE A 32 22.23 -2.87 -2.46
C ILE A 32 22.29 -3.86 -1.28
N TYR A 33 22.89 -3.48 -0.15
CA TYR A 33 22.95 -4.34 1.03
C TYR A 33 21.57 -4.65 1.61
N PHE A 34 20.66 -3.68 1.60
CA PHE A 34 19.26 -3.85 1.99
C PHE A 34 18.59 -4.94 1.15
N ASN A 35 18.75 -4.91 -0.18
CA ASN A 35 18.17 -5.93 -1.07
C ASN A 35 18.82 -7.29 -0.87
N ILE A 36 20.14 -7.35 -0.68
CA ILE A 36 20.84 -8.61 -0.39
C ILE A 36 20.27 -9.22 0.91
N ALA A 37 20.21 -8.44 1.98
CA ALA A 37 19.79 -8.89 3.30
C ALA A 37 18.31 -9.28 3.35
N PHE A 38 17.40 -8.47 2.79
CA PHE A 38 15.96 -8.63 2.99
C PHE A 38 15.20 -9.23 1.81
N VAL A 39 15.84 -9.38 0.65
CA VAL A 39 15.19 -10.01 -0.51
C VAL A 39 15.98 -11.23 -0.97
N ILE A 40 17.24 -11.06 -1.36
CA ILE A 40 18.01 -12.13 -2.01
C ILE A 40 18.30 -13.29 -1.06
N ILE A 41 18.66 -13.00 0.20
CA ILE A 41 18.89 -14.04 1.22
C ILE A 41 17.56 -14.48 1.84
N ALA A 42 16.73 -13.53 2.25
CA ALA A 42 15.50 -13.82 3.01
C ALA A 42 14.51 -14.70 2.23
N TYR A 43 14.33 -14.45 0.93
CA TYR A 43 13.36 -15.17 0.10
C TYR A 43 13.61 -16.69 0.04
N PRO A 44 14.78 -17.17 -0.45
CA PRO A 44 15.06 -18.60 -0.47
C PRO A 44 15.16 -19.18 0.94
N LEU A 45 15.74 -18.46 1.90
CA LEU A 45 15.91 -18.96 3.26
C LEU A 45 14.56 -19.21 3.94
N TYR A 46 13.60 -18.30 3.80
CA TYR A 46 12.25 -18.51 4.32
C TYR A 46 11.57 -19.71 3.69
N ARG A 47 11.61 -19.84 2.35
CA ARG A 47 10.99 -20.97 1.64
C ARG A 47 11.62 -22.32 2.04
N LEU A 48 12.94 -22.37 2.22
CA LEU A 48 13.65 -23.57 2.67
C LEU A 48 13.25 -23.97 4.10
N ILE A 49 13.27 -23.03 5.03
CA ILE A 49 12.92 -23.30 6.44
C ILE A 49 11.44 -23.65 6.58
N ALA A 50 10.55 -22.89 5.94
CA ALA A 50 9.12 -23.15 5.94
C ALA A 50 8.81 -24.52 5.31
N GLY A 51 9.49 -24.90 4.22
CA GLY A 51 9.37 -26.22 3.62
C GLY A 51 9.86 -27.35 4.54
N PHE A 52 11.01 -27.16 5.19
CA PHE A 52 11.54 -28.12 6.17
C PHE A 52 10.61 -28.31 7.38
N LEU A 53 10.02 -27.22 7.88
CA LEU A 53 9.08 -27.24 8.99
C LEU A 53 7.64 -27.58 8.57
N LYS A 54 7.40 -27.85 7.28
CA LYS A 54 6.08 -28.15 6.71
C LYS A 54 5.02 -27.08 6.99
N TRP A 55 5.43 -25.81 6.97
CA TRP A 55 4.51 -24.68 7.01
C TRP A 55 3.72 -24.60 5.71
N GLU A 56 2.56 -23.97 5.77
CA GLU A 56 1.70 -23.76 4.62
C GLU A 56 2.38 -22.75 3.68
N LEU A 57 2.67 -23.21 2.46
CA LEU A 57 3.35 -22.44 1.44
C LEU A 57 2.55 -22.52 0.16
N ASN A 58 2.43 -21.40 -0.55
CA ASN A 58 1.82 -21.41 -1.87
C ASN A 58 2.73 -22.16 -2.85
N GLU A 59 2.13 -23.02 -3.66
CA GLU A 59 2.82 -23.59 -4.83
C GLU A 59 3.07 -22.47 -5.83
N LYS A 60 4.35 -22.29 -6.21
CA LYS A 60 4.79 -21.18 -7.07
C LYS A 60 5.64 -21.76 -8.19
N THR A 61 5.33 -21.37 -9.42
CA THR A 61 6.19 -21.64 -10.58
C THR A 61 7.46 -20.77 -10.50
N PRO A 62 8.54 -21.11 -11.22
CA PRO A 62 9.73 -20.26 -11.28
C PRO A 62 9.44 -18.82 -11.71
N SER A 63 8.50 -18.62 -12.65
CA SER A 63 8.07 -17.29 -13.08
C SER A 63 7.35 -16.51 -11.98
N LYS A 64 6.55 -17.19 -11.15
CA LYS A 64 5.89 -16.57 -10.00
C LYS A 64 6.89 -16.18 -8.92
N HIS A 65 7.88 -17.03 -8.65
CA HIS A 65 9.00 -16.70 -7.76
C HIS A 65 9.75 -15.45 -8.21
N TYR A 66 10.12 -15.39 -9.49
CA TYR A 66 10.76 -14.20 -10.05
C TYR A 66 9.87 -12.94 -9.92
N SER A 67 8.58 -13.05 -10.24
CA SER A 67 7.63 -11.95 -10.11
C SER A 67 7.54 -11.42 -8.68
N ASP A 68 7.50 -12.31 -7.68
CA ASP A 68 7.45 -11.94 -6.27
C ASP A 68 8.76 -11.28 -5.81
N ILE A 69 9.93 -11.77 -6.25
CA ILE A 69 11.23 -11.13 -5.97
C ILE A 69 11.28 -9.72 -6.56
N ILE A 70 10.87 -9.54 -7.83
CA ILE A 70 10.81 -8.22 -8.47
C ILE A 70 9.79 -7.31 -7.77
N ALA A 71 8.67 -7.85 -7.27
CA ALA A 71 7.75 -7.09 -6.44
C ALA A 71 8.40 -6.64 -5.13
N CYS A 72 9.11 -7.53 -4.42
CA CYS A 72 9.84 -7.20 -3.20
C CYS A 72 10.90 -6.11 -3.43
N ILE A 73 11.65 -6.15 -4.54
CA ILE A 73 12.63 -5.10 -4.88
C ILE A 73 11.91 -3.77 -5.16
N ARG A 74 10.82 -3.77 -5.94
CA ARG A 74 10.09 -2.53 -6.29
C ARG A 74 9.45 -1.86 -5.07
N TYR A 75 8.75 -2.62 -4.25
CA TYR A 75 8.15 -2.10 -3.03
C TYR A 75 9.20 -1.81 -1.96
N GLY A 76 10.25 -2.63 -1.89
CA GLY A 76 11.43 -2.42 -1.05
C GLY A 76 12.12 -1.10 -1.36
N PHE A 77 12.21 -0.68 -2.63
CA PHE A 77 12.70 0.66 -3.01
C PHE A 77 11.87 1.78 -2.36
N ILE A 78 10.54 1.70 -2.45
CA ILE A 78 9.65 2.72 -1.90
C ILE A 78 9.80 2.77 -0.38
N VAL A 79 9.82 1.61 0.29
CA VAL A 79 10.04 1.51 1.74
C VAL A 79 11.40 2.04 2.12
N PHE A 80 12.46 1.71 1.37
CA PHE A 80 13.80 2.16 1.64
C PHE A 80 13.91 3.69 1.62
N VAL A 81 13.36 4.31 0.56
CA VAL A 81 13.41 5.75 0.34
C VAL A 81 12.54 6.50 1.34
N LEU A 82 11.27 6.09 1.51
CA LEU A 82 10.31 6.80 2.37
C LEU A 82 10.47 6.49 3.85
N GLY A 83 10.86 5.26 4.19
CA GLY A 83 11.14 4.82 5.56
C GLY A 83 12.52 5.19 6.08
N GLY A 84 13.36 5.88 5.27
CA GLY A 84 14.64 6.39 5.73
C GLY A 84 15.68 5.31 6.04
N TYR A 85 15.62 4.16 5.35
CA TYR A 85 16.53 3.04 5.60
C TYR A 85 17.98 3.31 5.23
N SER A 86 18.25 4.41 4.51
CA SER A 86 19.62 4.91 4.38
C SER A 86 20.26 5.30 5.72
N TYR A 87 19.45 5.56 6.76
CA TYR A 87 19.93 5.89 8.11
C TYR A 87 19.74 4.76 9.11
N THR A 88 18.63 4.02 9.00
CA THR A 88 18.22 3.02 10.00
C THR A 88 18.61 1.59 9.65
N PHE A 89 19.15 1.34 8.46
CA PHE A 89 19.63 0.01 8.08
C PHE A 89 20.95 -0.32 8.79
N ASP A 90 20.86 -1.18 9.79
CA ASP A 90 22.01 -1.73 10.52
C ASP A 90 21.76 -3.17 10.97
N TRP A 91 22.67 -3.72 11.78
CA TRP A 91 22.57 -5.08 12.29
C TRP A 91 21.36 -5.31 13.21
N ILE A 92 20.87 -4.29 13.93
CA ILE A 92 19.69 -4.39 14.80
C ILE A 92 18.46 -4.60 13.94
N THR A 93 18.31 -3.80 12.88
CA THR A 93 17.24 -3.93 11.90
C THR A 93 17.29 -5.30 11.23
N ILE A 94 18.49 -5.78 10.84
CA ILE A 94 18.66 -7.09 10.22
C ILE A 94 18.26 -8.24 11.14
N LEU A 95 18.74 -8.23 12.39
CA LEU A 95 18.41 -9.27 13.35
C LEU A 95 16.91 -9.30 13.65
N SER A 96 16.33 -8.13 13.91
CA SER A 96 14.90 -7.98 14.22
C SER A 96 14.03 -8.43 13.05
N PHE A 97 14.45 -8.16 11.81
CA PHE A 97 13.80 -8.64 10.59
C PHE A 97 13.69 -10.17 10.54
N TYR A 98 14.81 -10.88 10.72
CA TYR A 98 14.80 -12.34 10.63
C TYR A 98 14.00 -12.98 11.77
N VAL A 99 14.16 -12.46 13.00
CA VAL A 99 13.37 -12.92 14.15
C VAL A 99 11.87 -12.74 13.88
N ALA A 100 11.46 -11.56 13.39
CA ALA A 100 10.05 -11.27 13.12
C ALA A 100 9.49 -12.10 11.97
N MET A 101 10.22 -12.23 10.86
CA MET A 101 9.78 -12.99 9.68
C MET A 101 9.44 -14.45 10.05
N TYR A 102 10.31 -15.11 10.81
CA TYR A 102 10.08 -16.51 11.23
C TYR A 102 9.09 -16.62 12.38
N SER A 103 9.11 -15.69 13.35
CA SER A 103 8.15 -15.71 14.45
C SER A 103 6.71 -15.51 13.93
N PHE A 104 6.52 -14.58 13.00
CA PHE A 104 5.23 -14.35 12.37
C PHE A 104 4.77 -15.54 11.53
N GLY A 105 5.67 -16.11 10.70
CA GLY A 105 5.39 -17.34 9.97
C GLY A 105 4.95 -18.48 10.91
N ARG A 106 5.62 -18.63 12.07
CA ARG A 106 5.26 -19.63 13.08
C ARG A 106 3.90 -19.34 13.73
N ILE A 107 3.57 -18.08 14.02
CA ILE A 107 2.26 -17.70 14.55
C ILE A 107 1.16 -18.04 13.56
N ALA A 108 1.38 -17.79 12.26
CA ALA A 108 0.43 -18.08 11.20
C ALA A 108 0.12 -19.59 11.05
N GLU A 109 1.01 -20.47 11.51
CA GLU A 109 0.78 -21.91 11.49
C GLU A 109 -0.06 -22.44 12.66
N ILE A 110 -0.35 -21.62 13.66
CA ILE A 110 -1.14 -22.06 14.81
C ILE A 110 -2.60 -22.26 14.36
N PRO A 111 -3.26 -23.39 14.68
CA PRO A 111 -4.59 -23.70 14.14
C PRO A 111 -5.66 -22.61 14.38
N PHE A 112 -5.65 -21.96 15.54
CA PHE A 112 -6.59 -20.87 15.83
C PHE A 112 -6.24 -19.55 15.12
N ALA A 113 -4.99 -19.37 14.67
CA ALA A 113 -4.53 -18.19 13.95
C ALA A 113 -4.75 -18.30 12.42
N LYS A 114 -5.08 -19.50 11.91
CA LYS A 114 -5.48 -19.75 10.52
C LYS A 114 -6.91 -19.29 10.24
N GLN A 115 -7.19 -18.02 10.52
CA GLN A 115 -8.51 -17.42 10.33
C GLN A 115 -8.39 -16.15 9.49
N SER A 116 -9.34 -15.94 8.59
CA SER A 116 -9.35 -14.79 7.69
C SER A 116 -10.11 -13.61 8.30
N LEU A 117 -9.67 -12.38 8.00
CA LEU A 117 -10.32 -11.16 8.48
C LEU A 117 -11.83 -11.07 8.16
N PRO A 118 -12.34 -11.49 7.00
CA PRO A 118 -13.78 -11.48 6.74
C PRO A 118 -14.61 -12.29 7.74
N THR A 119 -14.02 -13.30 8.38
CA THR A 119 -14.69 -14.17 9.35
C THR A 119 -14.52 -13.73 10.80
N TRP A 120 -14.09 -12.48 11.05
CA TRP A 120 -13.71 -11.97 12.37
C TRP A 120 -14.75 -12.18 13.48
N ARG A 121 -16.03 -12.16 13.15
CA ARG A 121 -17.13 -12.39 14.10
C ARG A 121 -17.14 -13.81 14.67
N ASN A 122 -16.57 -14.76 13.94
CA ASN A 122 -16.53 -16.18 14.29
C ASN A 122 -15.14 -16.60 14.78
N TRP A 123 -14.25 -15.65 15.05
CA TRP A 123 -12.90 -15.96 15.52
C TRP A 123 -12.92 -16.58 16.91
N ALA A 124 -11.98 -17.51 17.13
CA ALA A 124 -11.79 -18.09 18.45
C ALA A 124 -11.22 -17.02 19.42
N ILE A 125 -11.49 -17.14 20.71
CA ILE A 125 -11.03 -16.17 21.73
C ILE A 125 -9.50 -16.02 21.70
N GLN A 126 -8.77 -17.11 21.42
CA GLN A 126 -7.31 -17.10 21.28
C GLN A 126 -6.84 -16.17 20.15
N MET A 127 -7.53 -16.17 19.00
CA MET A 127 -7.22 -15.28 17.89
C MET A 127 -7.49 -13.82 18.24
N TRP A 128 -8.60 -13.57 18.96
CA TRP A 128 -8.89 -12.23 19.50
C TRP A 128 -7.79 -11.72 20.43
N ILE A 129 -7.28 -12.57 21.32
CA ILE A 129 -6.17 -12.21 22.21
C ILE A 129 -4.93 -11.82 21.37
N VAL A 130 -4.57 -12.62 20.37
CA VAL A 130 -3.42 -12.31 19.48
C VAL A 130 -3.60 -10.96 18.79
N ILE A 131 -4.78 -10.68 18.24
CA ILE A 131 -5.06 -9.44 17.51
C ILE A 131 -5.09 -8.23 18.45
N ILE A 132 -5.70 -8.35 19.63
CA ILE A 132 -5.71 -7.27 20.64
C ILE A 132 -4.28 -6.95 21.09
N VAL A 133 -3.47 -7.97 21.37
CA VAL A 133 -2.05 -7.79 21.74
C VAL A 133 -1.28 -7.11 20.60
N ALA A 134 -1.46 -7.55 19.35
CA ALA A 134 -0.82 -6.94 18.20
C ALA A 134 -1.23 -5.46 18.04
N ILE A 135 -2.51 -5.12 18.20
CA ILE A 135 -3.00 -3.75 18.14
C ILE A 135 -2.37 -2.90 19.24
N LEU A 136 -2.32 -3.38 20.48
CA LEU A 136 -1.70 -2.66 21.60
C LEU A 136 -0.21 -2.39 21.35
N ILE A 137 0.51 -3.37 20.82
CA ILE A 137 1.93 -3.21 20.45
C ILE A 137 2.08 -2.15 19.35
N ILE A 138 1.27 -2.21 18.29
CA ILE A 138 1.30 -1.22 17.20
C ILE A 138 1.00 0.18 17.72
N LEU A 139 -0.01 0.35 18.59
CA LEU A 139 -0.34 1.64 19.19
C LEU A 139 0.79 2.17 20.08
N ALA A 140 1.44 1.31 20.86
CA ALA A 140 2.58 1.69 21.68
C ALA A 140 3.76 2.16 20.80
N PHE A 141 4.10 1.42 19.74
CA PHE A 141 5.11 1.85 18.79
C PHE A 141 4.72 3.14 18.08
N ALA A 142 3.47 3.31 17.66
CA ALA A 142 3.00 4.52 17.01
C ALA A 142 3.15 5.74 17.94
N ALA A 143 2.71 5.64 19.20
CA ALA A 143 2.88 6.70 20.18
C ALA A 143 4.36 7.04 20.41
N TYR A 144 5.21 6.02 20.55
CA TYR A 144 6.65 6.20 20.71
C TYR A 144 7.30 6.90 19.50
N HIS A 145 6.92 6.52 18.28
CA HIS A 145 7.44 7.13 17.06
C HIS A 145 6.92 8.55 16.84
N ILE A 146 5.70 8.87 17.27
CA ILE A 146 5.21 10.26 17.31
C ILE A 146 6.05 11.09 18.29
N TYR A 147 6.33 10.54 19.48
CA TYR A 147 7.22 11.17 20.46
C TYR A 147 8.63 11.42 19.89
N LEU A 148 9.22 10.44 19.19
CA LEU A 148 10.49 10.64 18.49
C LEU A 148 10.39 11.74 17.42
N GLY A 149 9.29 11.80 16.66
CA GLY A 149 9.03 12.84 15.68
C GLY A 149 8.96 14.25 16.29
N VAL A 150 8.39 14.39 17.49
CA VAL A 150 8.35 15.67 18.23
C VAL A 150 9.76 16.10 18.63
N ILE A 151 10.55 15.21 19.26
CA ILE A 151 11.93 15.51 19.68
C ILE A 151 12.81 15.88 18.47
N PHE A 152 12.68 15.13 17.38
CA PHE A 152 13.43 15.40 16.16
C PHE A 152 13.11 16.78 15.58
N THR A 153 11.87 17.25 15.71
CA THR A 153 11.44 18.59 15.29
C THR A 153 12.01 19.67 16.21
N GLU A 154 11.94 19.49 17.52
CA GLU A 154 12.43 20.48 18.52
C GLU A 154 13.95 20.71 18.45
N SER A 155 14.71 19.68 18.10
CA SER A 155 16.17 19.75 18.01
C SER A 155 16.70 20.54 16.79
N GLY A 156 15.81 21.07 15.93
CA GLY A 156 16.18 21.84 14.74
C GLY A 156 16.87 21.02 13.64
N GLN A 157 16.86 19.69 13.74
CA GLN A 157 17.63 18.82 12.83
C GLN A 157 16.97 18.64 11.45
N LEU A 158 15.64 18.64 11.35
CA LEU A 158 14.94 18.26 10.11
C LEU A 158 13.66 19.06 9.80
N GLY A 159 13.44 20.17 10.50
CA GLY A 159 12.34 21.08 10.19
C GLY A 159 12.13 22.07 11.32
N HIS A 160 12.58 23.30 11.13
CA HIS A 160 12.01 24.43 11.86
C HIS A 160 10.50 24.46 11.51
N ASP A 161 9.63 24.62 12.52
CA ASP A 161 8.19 24.88 12.37
C ASP A 161 7.21 23.69 12.34
N GLY A 162 7.62 22.46 12.72
CA GLY A 162 6.66 21.34 12.86
C GLY A 162 6.13 20.75 11.54
N ILE A 163 6.61 21.25 10.41
CA ILE A 163 6.26 20.80 9.06
C ILE A 163 6.55 19.30 8.90
N PHE A 164 7.71 18.82 9.40
CA PHE A 164 8.06 17.40 9.36
C PHE A 164 7.00 16.54 10.06
N LEU A 165 6.62 16.89 11.30
CA LEU A 165 5.63 16.15 12.07
C LEU A 165 4.26 16.14 11.38
N ALA A 166 3.87 17.26 10.76
CA ALA A 166 2.63 17.36 10.00
C ALA A 166 2.62 16.40 8.80
N TRP A 167 3.70 16.33 8.02
CA TRP A 167 3.83 15.36 6.92
C TRP A 167 3.92 13.92 7.40
N TYR A 168 4.67 13.70 8.48
CA TYR A 168 4.86 12.40 9.09
C TYR A 168 3.52 11.81 9.54
N ILE A 169 2.75 12.53 10.37
CA ILE A 169 1.41 12.11 10.79
C ILE A 169 0.44 12.12 9.60
N GLY A 170 0.53 13.12 8.73
CA GLY A 170 -0.31 13.23 7.54
C GLY A 170 -0.23 12.02 6.62
N SER A 171 0.93 11.35 6.54
CA SER A 171 1.09 10.12 5.76
C SER A 171 0.20 8.95 6.23
N LEU A 172 -0.32 8.97 7.46
CA LEU A 172 -1.32 7.99 7.94
C LEU A 172 -2.64 8.05 7.16
N ILE A 173 -2.90 9.13 6.41
CA ILE A 173 -4.08 9.23 5.55
C ILE A 173 -3.94 8.36 4.30
N ILE A 174 -2.72 8.01 3.87
CA ILE A 174 -2.47 7.25 2.64
C ILE A 174 -3.13 5.86 2.70
N PRO A 175 -2.96 5.03 3.76
CA PRO A 175 -3.71 3.77 3.92
C PRO A 175 -5.22 3.95 3.80
N VAL A 176 -5.77 4.99 4.42
CA VAL A 176 -7.21 5.25 4.42
C VAL A 176 -7.68 5.54 2.99
N ILE A 177 -6.95 6.39 2.26
CA ILE A 177 -7.24 6.66 0.84
C ILE A 177 -7.16 5.38 0.01
N LEU A 178 -6.13 4.55 0.19
CA LEU A 178 -5.99 3.30 -0.56
C LEU A 178 -7.13 2.31 -0.27
N ILE A 179 -7.57 2.19 0.98
CA ILE A 179 -8.71 1.35 1.36
C ILE A 179 -10.00 1.89 0.73
N LEU A 180 -10.22 3.20 0.78
CA LEU A 180 -11.38 3.84 0.15
C LEU A 180 -11.39 3.63 -1.37
N LEU A 181 -10.23 3.74 -2.02
CA LEU A 181 -10.09 3.44 -3.45
C LEU A 181 -10.37 1.96 -3.75
N GLY A 182 -9.91 1.03 -2.91
CA GLY A 182 -10.22 -0.39 -3.03
C GLY A 182 -11.72 -0.68 -2.91
N LEU A 183 -12.39 -0.07 -1.93
CA LEU A 183 -13.85 -0.18 -1.75
C LEU A 183 -14.60 0.42 -2.95
N LEU A 184 -14.15 1.56 -3.47
CA LEU A 184 -14.71 2.17 -4.68
C LEU A 184 -14.53 1.27 -5.91
N ALA A 185 -13.36 0.65 -6.06
CA ALA A 185 -13.08 -0.28 -7.16
C ALA A 185 -13.97 -1.53 -7.08
N VAL A 186 -14.14 -2.12 -5.89
CA VAL A 186 -15.06 -3.25 -5.68
C VAL A 186 -16.50 -2.86 -5.98
N ARG A 187 -16.94 -1.69 -5.50
CA ARG A 187 -18.29 -1.19 -5.80
C ARG A 187 -18.50 -0.92 -7.29
N GLU A 188 -17.48 -0.39 -7.98
CA GLU A 188 -17.56 -0.19 -9.42
C GLU A 188 -17.59 -1.53 -10.16
N GLN A 189 -16.83 -2.53 -9.72
CA GLN A 189 -16.85 -3.84 -10.35
C GLN A 189 -18.19 -4.57 -10.15
N ASN A 190 -18.75 -4.51 -8.94
CA ASN A 190 -19.96 -5.23 -8.58
C ASN A 190 -21.24 -4.51 -9.02
N ASP A 191 -21.29 -3.18 -8.92
CA ASP A 191 -22.53 -2.40 -9.15
C ASP A 191 -22.48 -1.48 -10.39
N ARG A 192 -21.27 -1.20 -10.91
CA ARG A 192 -21.01 -0.20 -11.97
C ARG A 192 -21.50 1.20 -11.61
N PHE A 193 -21.42 1.54 -10.32
CA PHE A 193 -22.00 2.77 -9.79
C PHE A 193 -21.44 4.05 -10.44
N ILE A 194 -20.12 4.15 -10.63
CA ILE A 194 -19.46 5.30 -11.25
C ILE A 194 -19.81 5.33 -12.73
N SER A 195 -19.70 4.17 -13.41
CA SER A 195 -20.06 4.05 -14.82
C SER A 195 -21.51 4.48 -15.05
N LYS A 196 -22.48 3.97 -14.30
CA LYS A 196 -23.91 4.33 -14.43
C LYS A 196 -24.14 5.83 -14.25
N LYS A 197 -23.50 6.47 -13.25
CA LYS A 197 -23.57 7.93 -13.06
C LYS A 197 -22.99 8.68 -14.24
N TRP A 198 -21.82 8.26 -14.75
CA TRP A 198 -21.18 8.87 -15.91
C TRP A 198 -22.05 8.76 -17.17
N PHE A 199 -22.60 7.58 -17.45
CA PHE A 199 -23.51 7.35 -18.57
C PHE A 199 -24.75 8.25 -18.50
N LYS A 200 -25.33 8.43 -17.30
CA LYS A 200 -26.45 9.35 -17.08
C LYS A 200 -26.08 10.81 -17.39
N ILE A 201 -24.90 11.27 -16.93
CA ILE A 201 -24.42 12.63 -17.19
C ILE A 201 -24.20 12.85 -18.70
N VAL A 202 -23.50 11.93 -19.36
CA VAL A 202 -23.26 11.99 -20.81
C VAL A 202 -24.56 11.96 -21.60
N GLY A 203 -25.55 11.17 -21.15
CA GLY A 203 -26.90 11.14 -21.74
C GLY A 203 -27.58 12.52 -21.74
N ILE A 204 -27.53 13.24 -20.62
CA ILE A 204 -28.09 14.59 -20.50
C ILE A 204 -27.42 15.56 -21.49
N PHE A 205 -26.08 15.51 -21.62
CA PHE A 205 -25.36 16.35 -22.58
C PHE A 205 -25.70 16.03 -24.04
N LYS A 206 -25.88 14.75 -24.38
CA LYS A 206 -26.30 14.34 -25.73
C LYS A 206 -27.72 14.80 -26.05
N MET A 207 -28.65 14.68 -25.11
CA MET A 207 -30.03 15.16 -25.28
C MET A 207 -30.07 16.67 -25.48
N LYS A 208 -29.31 17.44 -24.69
CA LYS A 208 -29.22 18.90 -24.85
C LYS A 208 -28.66 19.29 -26.24
N LYS A 209 -27.59 18.64 -26.68
CA LYS A 209 -27.02 18.89 -28.01
C LYS A 209 -28.02 18.57 -29.14
N LYS A 210 -28.79 17.49 -29.00
CA LYS A 210 -29.83 17.12 -29.98
C LYS A 210 -30.94 18.18 -30.03
N ALA A 211 -31.41 18.64 -28.88
CA ALA A 211 -32.41 19.70 -28.79
C ALA A 211 -31.90 21.03 -29.39
N ASP A 212 -30.64 21.40 -29.14
CA ASP A 212 -30.05 22.62 -29.70
C ASP A 212 -29.93 22.54 -31.25
N VAL A 213 -29.58 21.37 -31.79
CA VAL A 213 -29.52 21.12 -33.24
C VAL A 213 -30.91 21.18 -33.89
N GLU A 214 -31.91 20.56 -33.25
CA GLU A 214 -33.30 20.58 -33.74
C GLU A 214 -33.89 22.00 -33.70
N ALA A 215 -33.57 22.80 -32.67
CA ALA A 215 -34.00 24.19 -32.56
C ALA A 215 -33.36 25.11 -33.62
N HIS A 216 -32.13 24.85 -34.05
CA HIS A 216 -31.50 25.60 -35.16
C HIS A 216 -32.03 25.16 -36.53
N SER A 217 -32.26 23.86 -36.74
CA SER A 217 -32.78 23.33 -38.01
C SER A 217 -34.22 23.78 -38.31
N SER A 218 -35.03 24.03 -37.29
CA SER A 218 -36.43 24.43 -37.45
C SER A 218 -36.61 25.92 -37.78
N ASN A 219 -35.54 26.72 -37.77
CA ASN A 219 -35.57 28.13 -38.14
C ASN A 219 -35.24 28.39 -39.62
N ASP A 220 -34.67 27.41 -40.34
CA ASP A 220 -34.23 27.56 -41.74
C ASP A 220 -35.19 26.91 -42.78
N ASN A 221 -36.20 26.14 -42.35
CA ASN A 221 -37.15 25.48 -43.26
C ASN A 221 -38.61 25.72 -42.80
N ALA A 222 -39.10 26.94 -43.02
CA ALA A 222 -40.53 27.25 -42.97
C ALA A 222 -41.14 27.21 -44.39
N GLU A 223 -41.06 26.07 -45.08
CA GLU A 223 -41.97 25.77 -46.20
C GLU A 223 -41.94 24.26 -46.55
N ASN A 224 -43.12 23.64 -46.55
CA ASN A 224 -43.46 22.30 -47.02
C ASN A 224 -42.94 21.08 -46.22
N THR A 225 -43.85 20.38 -45.54
CA THR A 225 -44.49 19.14 -46.04
C THR A 225 -45.29 18.45 -44.90
N GLU A 226 -46.59 18.24 -45.13
CA GLU A 226 -47.46 17.38 -44.32
C GLU A 226 -47.12 15.89 -44.53
N ASN A 227 -47.34 15.11 -43.46
CA ASN A 227 -47.28 13.64 -43.33
C ASN A 227 -45.93 13.04 -42.92
N SER A 228 -45.78 12.79 -41.63
CA SER A 228 -44.90 11.75 -41.09
C SER A 228 -45.49 11.19 -39.79
N GLU A 229 -45.75 9.89 -39.80
CA GLU A 229 -46.32 9.10 -38.70
C GLU A 229 -45.39 9.02 -37.46
N PRO A 230 -45.95 8.79 -36.26
CA PRO A 230 -45.17 8.68 -35.03
C PRO A 230 -44.39 7.36 -34.99
N VAL A 231 -43.09 7.41 -35.28
CA VAL A 231 -42.17 6.29 -35.09
C VAL A 231 -42.06 5.99 -33.59
N ALA A 232 -42.42 4.77 -33.23
CA ALA A 232 -42.53 4.25 -31.87
C ALA A 232 -41.25 4.40 -31.04
N SER A 233 -41.42 4.99 -29.87
CA SER A 233 -40.44 5.22 -28.79
C SER A 233 -40.10 3.95 -28.00
N GLY A 234 -39.58 2.91 -28.67
CA GLY A 234 -39.39 1.57 -28.10
C GLY A 234 -37.97 1.17 -27.65
N GLU A 235 -36.91 1.93 -27.98
CA GLU A 235 -35.53 1.47 -27.79
C GLU A 235 -34.66 2.45 -26.97
N GLU A 236 -34.77 2.48 -25.64
CA GLU A 236 -33.77 3.23 -24.84
C GLU A 236 -33.23 2.53 -23.58
N THR A 237 -33.68 1.34 -23.20
CA THR A 237 -33.20 0.68 -21.97
C THR A 237 -31.99 -0.25 -22.15
N LYS A 238 -31.47 -0.46 -23.37
CA LYS A 238 -30.36 -1.40 -23.62
C LYS A 238 -28.95 -0.87 -23.32
N ASN A 239 -28.78 0.40 -22.96
CA ASN A 239 -27.45 1.01 -22.85
C ASN A 239 -26.91 1.18 -21.42
N GLU A 240 -27.60 0.66 -20.39
CA GLU A 240 -27.05 0.73 -19.04
C GLU A 240 -25.88 -0.26 -18.85
N PRO A 241 -24.75 0.20 -18.26
CA PRO A 241 -23.63 -0.68 -17.97
C PRO A 241 -24.05 -1.79 -17.00
N GLN A 242 -23.92 -3.03 -17.47
CA GLN A 242 -24.12 -4.21 -16.63
C GLN A 242 -22.87 -4.46 -15.75
N PRO A 243 -23.07 -5.01 -14.53
CA PRO A 243 -21.98 -5.52 -13.70
C PRO A 243 -21.02 -6.43 -14.46
N TYR A 244 -19.76 -6.47 -14.02
CA TYR A 244 -18.83 -7.47 -14.52
C TYR A 244 -19.29 -8.88 -14.07
N SER A 245 -18.97 -9.90 -14.86
CA SER A 245 -19.47 -11.27 -14.64
C SER A 245 -19.01 -11.94 -13.34
N LYS A 246 -18.01 -11.36 -12.66
CA LYS A 246 -17.49 -11.87 -11.39
C LYS A 246 -17.55 -10.78 -10.32
N SER A 247 -18.27 -11.09 -9.24
CA SER A 247 -18.20 -10.32 -8.01
C SER A 247 -16.83 -10.46 -7.38
N VAL A 248 -16.35 -9.38 -6.79
CA VAL A 248 -15.09 -9.34 -6.03
C VAL A 248 -15.33 -8.78 -4.64
N ASP A 249 -14.52 -9.21 -3.70
CA ASP A 249 -14.47 -8.69 -2.34
C ASP A 249 -13.10 -8.08 -2.06
N VAL A 250 -13.06 -7.08 -1.16
CA VAL A 250 -11.79 -6.52 -0.71
C VAL A 250 -11.12 -7.49 0.24
N HIS A 251 -9.95 -7.99 -0.14
CA HIS A 251 -9.08 -8.74 0.75
C HIS A 251 -7.79 -7.95 1.00
N ILE A 252 -7.70 -7.31 2.17
CA ILE A 252 -6.48 -6.60 2.58
C ILE A 252 -5.47 -7.66 3.04
N HIS A 253 -4.35 -7.73 2.34
CA HIS A 253 -3.24 -8.58 2.77
C HIS A 253 -2.46 -7.90 3.88
N HIS A 254 -1.99 -8.66 4.87
CA HIS A 254 -1.19 -8.13 5.97
C HIS A 254 0.07 -7.42 5.47
N TRP A 255 0.70 -7.91 4.40
CA TRP A 255 1.86 -7.23 3.81
C TRP A 255 1.55 -5.78 3.41
N GLN A 256 0.33 -5.47 2.98
CA GLN A 256 -0.06 -4.09 2.62
C GLN A 256 -0.11 -3.17 3.84
N ILE A 257 -0.54 -3.70 4.99
CA ILE A 257 -0.60 -2.96 6.26
C ILE A 257 0.83 -2.66 6.73
N PHE A 258 1.66 -3.70 6.81
CA PHE A 258 3.04 -3.56 7.27
C PHE A 258 3.91 -2.75 6.30
N TYR A 259 3.64 -2.82 4.99
CA TYR A 259 4.28 -1.95 4.00
C TYR A 259 4.11 -0.46 4.35
N VAL A 260 2.91 -0.02 4.74
CA VAL A 260 2.72 1.39 5.11
C VAL A 260 3.28 1.71 6.49
N LEU A 261 3.19 0.79 7.46
CA LEU A 261 3.81 0.98 8.77
C LEU A 261 5.33 1.17 8.67
N ALA A 262 5.99 0.61 7.65
CA ALA A 262 7.43 0.70 7.46
C ALA A 262 7.91 2.14 7.20
N PHE A 263 7.02 3.03 6.76
CA PHE A 263 7.34 4.45 6.55
C PHE A 263 7.51 5.22 7.87
N PHE A 264 6.98 4.67 8.96
CA PHE A 264 7.00 5.31 10.27
C PHE A 264 8.23 4.91 11.10
N THR A 265 8.96 3.87 10.72
CA THR A 265 10.09 3.34 11.50
C THR A 265 11.42 3.92 11.01
N ARG A 266 11.52 5.25 11.00
CA ARG A 266 12.57 6.01 10.29
C ARG A 266 13.61 6.70 11.18
N PHE A 267 13.49 6.56 12.50
CA PHE A 267 14.34 7.27 13.42
C PHE A 267 15.61 6.47 13.72
N ASP A 268 16.71 7.18 13.89
CA ASP A 268 17.99 6.58 14.26
C ASP A 268 18.04 6.26 15.77
N ASP A 269 17.10 5.44 16.21
CA ASP A 269 16.91 5.01 17.59
C ASP A 269 16.83 3.48 17.61
N PRO A 270 17.47 2.79 18.58
CA PRO A 270 17.45 1.33 18.64
C PRO A 270 16.05 0.71 18.65
N ILE A 271 15.08 1.32 19.34
CA ILE A 271 13.69 0.84 19.38
C ILE A 271 13.02 1.05 18.02
N SER A 272 13.29 2.18 17.36
CA SER A 272 12.78 2.42 16.00
C SER A 272 13.35 1.41 15.02
N ARG A 273 14.66 1.12 15.05
CA ARG A 273 15.34 0.10 14.21
C ARG A 273 14.79 -1.31 14.44
N VAL A 274 14.49 -1.69 15.69
CA VAL A 274 13.79 -2.94 16.01
C VAL A 274 12.41 -2.96 15.35
N ALA A 275 11.64 -1.88 15.47
CA ALA A 275 10.33 -1.76 14.84
C ALA A 275 10.43 -1.86 13.30
N SER A 276 11.43 -1.21 12.69
CA SER A 276 11.70 -1.28 11.25
C SER A 276 11.92 -2.72 10.80
N GLY A 277 12.78 -3.45 11.53
CA GLY A 277 13.02 -4.86 11.27
C GLY A 277 11.75 -5.70 11.40
N ILE A 278 10.97 -5.52 12.47
CA ILE A 278 9.72 -6.26 12.68
C ILE A 278 8.75 -6.05 11.53
N VAL A 279 8.49 -4.79 11.18
CA VAL A 279 7.53 -4.42 10.15
C VAL A 279 7.98 -4.92 8.77
N LEU A 280 9.26 -4.78 8.42
CA LEU A 280 9.82 -5.35 7.19
C LEU A 280 9.73 -6.88 7.17
N GLY A 281 10.00 -7.54 8.30
CA GLY A 281 9.95 -9.00 8.41
C GLY A 281 8.57 -9.55 8.10
N ILE A 282 7.53 -8.92 8.67
CA ILE A 282 6.14 -9.33 8.44
C ILE A 282 5.68 -8.97 7.01
N TYR A 283 6.07 -7.79 6.51
CA TYR A 283 5.83 -7.39 5.13
C TYR A 283 6.40 -8.41 4.14
N THR A 284 7.69 -8.73 4.28
CA THR A 284 8.40 -9.65 3.41
C THR A 284 7.86 -11.08 3.52
N GLN A 285 7.53 -11.55 4.74
CA GLN A 285 6.88 -12.84 4.95
C GLN A 285 5.61 -12.98 4.12
N GLY A 286 4.74 -11.95 4.12
CA GLY A 286 3.48 -11.98 3.40
C GLY A 286 3.61 -11.98 1.87
N MET A 287 4.75 -11.53 1.34
CA MET A 287 5.07 -11.61 -0.08
C MET A 287 5.69 -12.97 -0.45
N ILE A 288 6.49 -13.56 0.43
CA ILE A 288 7.22 -14.82 0.16
C ILE A 288 6.30 -16.05 0.29
N ALA A 289 5.47 -16.11 1.33
CA ALA A 289 4.61 -17.25 1.64
C ALA A 289 3.73 -17.66 0.43
#